data_AF-A0A2M7XC89-F1
#
_entry.id   AF-A0A2M7XC89-F1
#
_cell.length_a   1.000
_cell.length_b   1.000
_cell.length_c   1.000
_cell.angle_alpha   90.00
_cell.angle_beta   90.00
_cell.angle_gamma   90.00
#
_symmetry.space_group_name_H-M   'P 1'
#
loop_
_entity.id
_entity.type
_entity.pdbx_description
1 polymer ?
#
loop_
_entity_poly.entity_id
_entity_poly.type
_entity_poly.pdbx_seq_one_letter_code
_entity_poly.pdbx_strand_id
1 'polypeptide(L)'
;MIRHLIKRLLGVSRTEDKWDGLDGPSYTLTNLGRPAVFLIPSHKLRTPMGEDTVEHYLHDYLMEHYGAFTTTTVPYFGFWRNGRGKVDYDECRRYEVSFVGKERIPELLEVLAKICEVIGEDCFYIKAGQYTSLMYPRKPS
;
A
#
# COMPACT_ATOMS: atom_id res chain seq x y z
N MET A 1 -22.01 30.69 -15.51
CA MET A 1 -22.29 29.41 -16.21
C MET A 1 -21.08 28.78 -16.92
N ILE A 2 -19.96 29.48 -17.13
CA ILE A 2 -18.80 28.97 -17.91
C ILE A 2 -17.75 28.22 -17.06
N ARG A 3 -17.67 28.48 -15.73
CA ARG A 3 -16.69 27.80 -14.85
C ARG A 3 -17.00 26.31 -14.58
N HIS A 4 -18.23 25.87 -14.83
CA HIS A 4 -18.64 24.47 -14.65
C HIS A 4 -18.33 23.59 -15.87
N LEU A 5 -18.15 24.19 -17.06
CA LEU A 5 -17.92 23.44 -18.29
C LEU A 5 -16.45 23.04 -18.49
N ILE A 6 -15.51 23.81 -17.93
CA ILE A 6 -14.06 23.59 -18.08
C ILE A 6 -13.56 22.40 -17.24
N LYS A 7 -14.23 22.07 -16.12
CA LYS A 7 -13.82 20.95 -15.25
C LYS A 7 -14.15 19.55 -15.79
N ARG A 8 -14.98 19.44 -16.83
CA ARG A 8 -15.31 18.14 -17.47
C ARG A 8 -14.32 17.72 -18.57
N LEU A 9 -13.41 18.60 -19.00
CA LEU A 9 -12.47 18.33 -20.09
C LEU A 9 -11.12 17.76 -19.64
N LEU A 10 -10.88 17.65 -18.33
CA LEU A 10 -9.75 16.93 -17.76
C LEU A 10 -10.33 15.69 -17.10
N GLY A 11 -10.04 14.50 -17.62
CA GLY A 11 -10.54 13.20 -17.17
C GLY A 11 -10.12 12.78 -15.75
N VAL A 12 -10.05 13.71 -14.81
CA VAL A 12 -9.90 13.45 -13.39
C VAL A 12 -11.29 13.12 -12.86
N SER A 13 -11.59 11.81 -12.83
CA SER A 13 -12.66 11.28 -11.99
C SER A 13 -12.36 11.69 -10.55
N ARG A 14 -12.90 12.83 -10.10
CA ARG A 14 -12.93 13.21 -8.69
C ARG A 14 -13.73 12.11 -7.99
N THR A 15 -13.05 11.19 -7.31
CA THR A 15 -13.70 10.39 -6.29
C THR A 15 -14.24 11.38 -5.27
N GLU A 16 -15.57 11.43 -5.11
CA GLU A 16 -16.20 12.24 -4.06
C GLU A 16 -15.56 11.89 -2.71
N ASP A 17 -15.16 12.94 -2.00
CA ASP A 17 -14.69 12.81 -0.64
C ASP A 17 -15.89 12.51 0.25
N LYS A 18 -15.92 11.33 0.85
CA LYS A 18 -17.03 10.90 1.70
C LYS A 18 -17.05 11.61 3.05
N TRP A 19 -16.00 12.35 3.37
CA TRP A 19 -15.89 13.11 4.60
C TRP A 19 -16.33 14.57 4.45
N ASP A 20 -16.55 15.05 3.21
CA ASP A 20 -16.98 16.42 2.94
C ASP A 20 -18.26 16.77 3.72
N GLY A 21 -18.19 17.83 4.53
CA GLY A 21 -19.33 18.33 5.31
C GLY A 21 -19.65 17.54 6.58
N LEU A 22 -18.80 16.58 6.97
CA LEU A 22 -18.93 15.84 8.22
C LEU A 22 -18.11 16.41 9.38
N ASP A 23 -17.36 17.50 9.17
CA ASP A 23 -16.67 18.23 10.23
C ASP A 23 -17.66 18.67 11.33
N GLY A 24 -17.19 18.65 12.57
CA GLY A 24 -17.98 19.00 13.73
C GLY A 24 -17.41 20.22 14.47
N PRO A 25 -18.14 20.76 15.46
CA PRO A 25 -17.65 21.87 16.28
C PRO A 25 -16.41 21.53 17.11
N SER A 26 -16.12 20.23 17.33
CA SER A 26 -15.01 19.74 18.15
C SER A 26 -13.98 18.90 17.42
N TYR A 27 -14.11 18.73 16.09
CA TYR A 27 -13.18 17.92 15.31
C TYR A 27 -13.18 18.34 13.84
N THR A 28 -12.03 18.15 13.17
CA THR A 28 -11.91 18.24 11.72
C THR A 28 -11.53 16.89 11.14
N LEU A 29 -11.93 16.63 9.89
CA LEU A 29 -11.63 15.39 9.20
C LEU A 29 -10.67 15.65 8.04
N THR A 30 -9.62 14.83 7.96
CA THR A 30 -8.71 14.79 6.82
C THR A 30 -8.95 13.51 6.05
N ASN A 31 -9.32 13.63 4.78
CA ASN A 31 -9.47 12.48 3.91
C ASN A 31 -8.11 11.91 3.52
N LEU A 32 -7.82 10.71 4.02
CA LEU A 32 -6.64 9.95 3.66
C LEU A 32 -6.86 9.08 2.41
N GLY A 33 -8.08 9.04 1.87
CA GLY A 33 -8.43 8.27 0.68
C GLY A 33 -8.78 6.81 0.97
N ARG A 34 -8.48 5.91 0.03
CA ARG A 34 -8.84 4.48 0.14
C ARG A 34 -7.66 3.67 0.69
N PRO A 35 -7.93 2.65 1.52
CA PRO A 35 -6.87 1.83 2.06
C PRO A 35 -6.30 0.87 1.01
N ALA A 36 -4.99 0.71 1.07
CA ALA A 36 -4.24 -0.40 0.52
C ALA A 36 -3.59 -1.18 1.68
N VAL A 37 -3.60 -2.50 1.56
CA VAL A 37 -3.16 -3.45 2.58
C VAL A 37 -2.19 -4.41 1.93
N PHE A 38 -1.08 -4.69 2.59
CA PHE A 38 -0.12 -5.68 2.12
C PHE A 38 0.51 -6.42 3.31
N LEU A 39 1.07 -7.59 3.00
CA LEU A 39 1.64 -8.50 3.98
C LEU A 39 3.13 -8.69 3.70
N ILE A 40 3.95 -8.56 4.74
CA ILE A 40 5.40 -8.85 4.67
C ILE A 40 5.74 -9.84 5.79
N PRO A 41 6.50 -10.93 5.52
CA PRO A 41 7.00 -11.82 6.55
C PRO A 41 7.67 -11.09 7.71
N SER A 42 7.13 -11.25 8.92
CA SER A 42 7.58 -10.52 10.11
C SER A 42 9.06 -10.73 10.41
N HIS A 43 9.54 -11.95 10.20
CA HIS A 43 10.93 -12.33 10.47
C HIS A 43 11.92 -11.73 9.45
N LYS A 44 11.45 -11.27 8.28
CA LYS A 44 12.29 -10.67 7.23
C LYS A 44 12.34 -9.15 7.27
N LEU A 45 11.53 -8.50 8.10
CA LEU A 45 11.53 -7.04 8.24
C LEU A 45 12.85 -6.46 8.79
N ARG A 46 13.65 -7.30 9.47
CA ARG A 46 15.01 -6.94 9.93
C ARG A 46 16.10 -7.14 8.88
N THR A 47 15.76 -7.58 7.67
CA THR A 47 16.72 -7.71 6.57
C THR A 47 17.35 -6.35 6.27
N PRO A 48 18.68 -6.25 6.14
CA PRO A 48 19.34 -5.01 5.76
C PRO A 48 18.91 -4.49 4.38
N MET A 49 18.73 -3.17 4.26
CA MET A 49 18.39 -2.48 3.02
C MET A 49 19.09 -1.11 3.00
N GLY A 50 20.26 -1.06 2.34
CA GLY A 50 21.13 0.11 2.43
C GLY A 50 21.79 0.19 3.81
N GLU A 51 21.71 1.36 4.45
CA GLU A 51 22.20 1.58 5.82
C GLU A 51 21.15 1.22 6.90
N ASP A 52 19.94 0.85 6.49
CA ASP A 52 18.79 0.59 7.36
C ASP A 52 18.30 -0.86 7.28
N THR A 53 17.21 -1.14 7.99
CA THR A 53 16.41 -2.36 7.80
C THR A 53 15.26 -2.10 6.83
N VAL A 54 14.73 -3.17 6.22
CA VAL A 54 13.50 -3.10 5.41
C VAL A 54 12.36 -2.42 6.16
N GLU A 55 12.21 -2.70 7.46
CA GLU A 55 11.19 -2.06 8.30
C GLU A 55 11.35 -0.54 8.36
N HIS A 56 12.55 -0.06 8.70
CA HIS A 56 12.81 1.38 8.83
C HIS A 56 12.64 2.08 7.49
N TYR A 57 13.26 1.54 6.43
CA TYR A 57 13.15 2.07 5.08
C TYR A 57 11.68 2.17 4.62
N LEU A 58 10.88 1.12 4.87
CA LEU A 58 9.47 1.12 4.50
C LEU A 58 8.67 2.13 5.32
N HIS A 59 8.93 2.25 6.63
CA HIS A 59 8.24 3.21 7.48
C HIS A 59 8.50 4.66 7.02
N ASP A 60 9.76 5.00 6.74
CA ASP A 60 10.13 6.31 6.24
C ASP A 60 9.47 6.60 4.89
N TYR A 61 9.54 5.64 3.96
CA TYR A 61 8.87 5.77 2.66
C TYR A 61 7.36 5.97 2.79
N LEU A 62 6.69 5.20 3.65
CA LEU A 62 5.24 5.32 3.85
C LEU A 62 4.87 6.67 4.51
N MET A 63 5.65 7.14 5.47
CA MET A 63 5.42 8.46 6.07
C MET A 63 5.66 9.59 5.08
N GLU A 64 6.78 9.59 4.36
CA GLU A 64 7.16 10.64 3.42
C GLU A 64 6.17 10.72 2.25
N HIS A 65 5.78 9.58 1.69
CA HIS A 65 4.94 9.55 0.50
C HIS A 65 3.43 9.52 0.82
N TYR A 66 2.99 8.95 1.94
CA TYR A 66 1.56 8.74 2.21
C TYR A 66 1.06 9.44 3.48
N GLY A 67 1.95 10.00 4.29
CA GLY A 67 1.62 10.83 5.46
C GLY A 67 1.12 10.04 6.68
N ALA A 68 0.61 8.83 6.50
CA ALA A 68 0.21 7.94 7.59
C ALA A 68 0.15 6.48 7.13
N PHE A 69 0.54 5.56 8.03
CA PHE A 69 0.30 4.13 7.88
C PHE A 69 0.04 3.50 9.25
N THR A 70 -0.51 2.29 9.25
CA THR A 70 -0.70 1.49 10.46
C THR A 70 -0.15 0.09 10.23
N THR A 71 0.24 -0.56 11.32
CA THR A 71 0.72 -1.94 11.33
C THR A 71 0.00 -2.75 12.39
N THR A 72 -0.13 -4.05 12.18
CA THR A 72 -0.63 -4.96 13.21
C THR A 72 0.53 -5.71 13.87
N THR A 73 0.54 -5.73 15.20
CA THR A 73 1.47 -6.55 16.00
C THR A 73 1.00 -8.00 16.13
N VAL A 74 -0.27 -8.28 15.87
CA VAL A 74 -0.82 -9.65 15.86
C VAL A 74 -0.37 -10.37 14.58
N PRO A 75 0.18 -11.60 14.68
CA PRO A 75 0.53 -12.44 13.55
C PRO A 75 -0.63 -12.56 12.57
N TYR A 76 -0.43 -12.14 11.31
CA TYR A 76 -1.37 -12.42 10.24
C TYR A 76 -0.85 -13.63 9.45
N PHE A 77 -1.51 -14.77 9.60
CA PHE A 77 -1.14 -15.97 8.84
C PHE A 77 -1.69 -15.86 7.42
N GLY A 78 -0.81 -15.64 6.46
CA GLY A 78 -1.16 -15.67 5.05
C GLY A 78 -0.90 -17.04 4.45
N PHE A 79 -1.78 -17.46 3.55
CA PHE A 79 -1.64 -18.67 2.75
C PHE A 79 -1.87 -18.30 1.29
N TRP A 80 -0.91 -18.61 0.42
CA TRP A 80 -1.07 -18.37 -1.01
C TRP A 80 -0.30 -19.41 -1.82
N ARG A 81 -0.65 -19.52 -3.11
CA ARG A 81 0.13 -20.32 -4.06
C ARG A 81 1.16 -19.43 -4.74
N ASN A 82 2.44 -19.81 -4.67
CA ASN A 82 3.51 -19.09 -5.34
C ASN A 82 3.54 -19.38 -6.86
N GLY A 83 4.47 -18.76 -7.58
CA GLY A 83 4.62 -18.93 -9.03
C GLY A 83 4.96 -20.36 -9.50
N ARG A 84 5.28 -21.27 -8.57
CA ARG A 84 5.52 -22.70 -8.81
C ARG A 84 4.31 -23.58 -8.44
N GLY A 85 3.20 -22.98 -8.01
CA GLY A 85 1.97 -23.68 -7.60
C GLY A 85 2.00 -24.30 -6.19
N LYS A 86 3.11 -24.14 -5.45
CA LYS A 86 3.25 -24.61 -4.06
C LYS A 86 2.51 -23.66 -3.11
N VAL A 87 1.88 -24.21 -2.07
CA VAL A 87 1.31 -23.42 -0.98
C VAL A 87 2.44 -22.96 -0.07
N ASP A 88 2.59 -21.64 0.06
CA ASP A 88 3.44 -21.01 1.05
C ASP A 88 2.58 -20.48 2.20
N TYR A 89 3.15 -20.52 3.41
CA TYR A 89 2.55 -20.01 4.63
C TYR A 89 3.60 -19.22 5.42
N ASP A 90 3.20 -18.11 6.02
CA ASP A 90 4.11 -17.33 6.87
C ASP A 90 3.35 -16.51 7.91
N GLU A 91 4.07 -16.15 8.98
CA GLU A 91 3.67 -15.11 9.91
C GLU A 91 4.03 -13.74 9.32
N CYS A 92 3.00 -13.04 8.83
CA CYS A 92 3.18 -11.73 8.24
C CYS A 92 2.80 -10.60 9.20
N ARG A 93 3.49 -9.47 9.06
CA ARG A 93 3.02 -8.17 9.50
C ARG A 93 2.09 -7.61 8.43
N ARG A 94 0.90 -7.19 8.85
CA ARG A 94 -0.04 -6.47 7.98
C ARG A 94 0.24 -4.98 8.06
N TYR A 95 0.48 -4.39 6.90
CA TYR A 95 0.58 -2.95 6.73
C TYR A 95 -0.69 -2.44 6.08
N GLU A 96 -1.13 -1.26 6.50
CA GLU A 96 -2.22 -0.52 5.87
C GLU A 96 -1.84 0.94 5.70
N VAL A 97 -1.99 1.44 4.47
CA VAL A 97 -1.74 2.82 4.07
C VAL A 97 -2.97 3.31 3.30
N SER A 98 -3.31 4.59 3.39
CA SER A 98 -4.42 5.16 2.62
C SER A 98 -3.92 6.27 1.72
N PHE A 99 -4.53 6.38 0.54
CA PHE A 99 -4.25 7.47 -0.39
C PHE A 99 -5.44 7.81 -1.29
N VAL A 100 -5.47 9.06 -1.74
CA VAL A 100 -6.39 9.55 -2.76
C VAL A 100 -5.79 9.28 -4.14
N GLY A 101 -6.61 8.79 -5.06
CA GLY A 101 -6.19 8.55 -6.44
C GLY A 101 -5.57 7.18 -6.69
N LYS A 102 -5.82 6.62 -7.88
CA LYS A 102 -5.33 5.29 -8.27
C LYS A 102 -3.87 5.31 -8.74
N GLU A 103 -3.37 6.48 -9.11
CA GLU A 103 -2.00 6.76 -9.55
C GLU A 103 -0.95 6.47 -8.46
N ARG A 104 -1.37 6.48 -7.20
CA ARG A 104 -0.52 6.13 -6.04
C ARG A 104 -0.28 4.62 -5.92
N ILE A 105 -1.14 3.80 -6.54
CA ILE A 105 -1.01 2.32 -6.48
C ILE A 105 0.29 1.87 -7.17
N PRO A 106 0.61 2.28 -8.41
CA PRO A 106 1.90 1.99 -9.03
C PRO A 106 3.11 2.36 -8.16
N GLU A 107 3.13 3.54 -7.54
CA GLU A 107 4.24 3.97 -6.68
C GLU A 107 4.44 3.02 -5.49
N LEU A 108 3.35 2.61 -4.84
CA LEU A 108 3.39 1.61 -3.77
C LEU A 108 3.90 0.25 -4.29
N LEU A 109 3.44 -0.18 -5.46
CA LEU A 109 3.86 -1.46 -6.03
C LEU A 109 5.35 -1.48 -6.37
N GLU A 110 5.92 -0.37 -6.84
CA GLU A 110 7.35 -0.27 -7.14
C GLU A 110 8.22 -0.43 -5.89
N VAL A 111 7.91 0.27 -4.79
CA VAL A 111 8.68 0.10 -3.54
C VAL A 111 8.53 -1.31 -2.98
N LEU A 112 7.33 -1.90 -3.09
CA LEU A 112 7.08 -3.25 -2.62
C LEU A 112 7.80 -4.29 -3.47
N ALA A 113 7.90 -4.09 -4.79
CA ALA A 113 8.68 -4.96 -5.68
C ALA A 113 10.16 -4.95 -5.27
N LYS A 114 10.74 -3.77 -5.04
CA LYS A 114 12.12 -3.62 -4.55
C LYS A 114 12.34 -4.35 -3.22
N ILE A 115 11.43 -4.19 -2.26
CA ILE A 115 11.53 -4.88 -0.97
C ILE A 115 11.41 -6.40 -1.14
N CYS A 116 10.47 -6.86 -1.98
CA CYS A 116 10.26 -8.28 -2.28
C CYS A 116 11.55 -8.95 -2.78
N GLU A 117 12.28 -8.29 -3.68
CA GLU A 117 13.58 -8.75 -4.17
C GLU A 117 14.63 -8.79 -3.05
N VAL A 118 14.74 -7.72 -2.24
CA VAL A 118 15.72 -7.63 -1.14
C VAL A 118 15.54 -8.76 -0.13
N ILE A 119 14.31 -9.13 0.20
CA ILE A 119 14.03 -10.18 1.19
C ILE A 119 13.87 -11.58 0.59
N GLY A 120 14.06 -11.71 -0.73
CA GLY A 120 14.02 -12.97 -1.45
C GLY A 120 12.65 -13.66 -1.43
N GLU A 121 11.56 -12.88 -1.49
CA GLU A 121 10.20 -13.42 -1.63
C GLU A 121 9.80 -13.54 -3.10
N ASP A 122 8.98 -14.55 -3.42
CA ASP A 122 8.46 -14.73 -4.78
C ASP A 122 7.37 -13.67 -5.10
N CYS A 123 6.57 -13.28 -4.11
CA CYS A 123 5.50 -12.29 -4.24
C CYS A 123 5.02 -11.74 -2.90
N PHE A 124 4.30 -10.61 -2.93
CA PHE A 124 3.49 -10.14 -1.81
C PHE A 124 2.00 -10.22 -2.09
N TYR A 125 1.23 -10.55 -1.05
CA TYR A 125 -0.21 -10.35 -1.05
C TYR A 125 -0.53 -8.86 -0.90
N ILE A 126 -1.35 -8.33 -1.80
CA ILE A 126 -1.81 -6.94 -1.75
C ILE A 126 -3.31 -6.83 -2.00
N LYS A 127 -3.96 -5.92 -1.28
CA LYS A 127 -5.33 -5.48 -1.50
C LYS A 127 -5.36 -3.97 -1.65
N ALA A 128 -5.95 -3.45 -2.72
CA ALA A 128 -6.18 -2.02 -2.92
C ALA A 128 -7.68 -1.78 -3.14
N GLY A 129 -8.33 -1.12 -2.18
CA GLY A 129 -9.79 -0.97 -2.20
C GLY A 129 -10.53 -2.31 -2.15
N GLN A 130 -11.21 -2.68 -3.25
CA GLN A 130 -11.99 -3.93 -3.35
C GLN A 130 -11.26 -5.05 -4.11
N TYR A 131 -10.05 -4.79 -4.61
CA TYR A 131 -9.31 -5.73 -5.44
C TYR A 131 -8.12 -6.30 -4.67
N THR A 132 -7.88 -7.59 -4.84
CA THR A 132 -6.75 -8.31 -4.28
C THR A 132 -5.90 -8.88 -5.40
N SER A 133 -4.59 -8.88 -5.23
CA SER A 133 -3.64 -9.52 -6.14
C SER A 133 -2.45 -10.07 -5.38
N LEU A 134 -1.73 -11.01 -6.00
CA LEU A 134 -0.32 -11.23 -5.69
C LEU A 134 0.50 -10.30 -6.59
N MET A 135 1.46 -9.59 -5.99
CA MET A 135 2.42 -8.74 -6.69
C MET A 135 3.74 -9.51 -6.79
N TYR A 136 4.21 -9.74 -8.01
CA TYR A 136 5.51 -10.36 -8.29
C TYR A 136 6.47 -9.28 -8.77
N PRO A 137 7.71 -9.19 -8.22
CA PRO A 137 8.73 -8.32 -8.79
C PRO A 137 9.09 -8.80 -10.20
N ARG A 138 9.40 -7.85 -11.08
CA ARG A 138 9.89 -8.20 -12.43
C ARG A 138 11.33 -8.63 -12.32
N LYS A 139 11.65 -9.86 -12.73
CA LYS A 139 13.04 -10.29 -12.85
C LYS A 139 13.77 -9.37 -13.85
N PRO A 140 15.00 -8.91 -13.55
CA PRO A 140 15.84 -8.25 -14.54
C PRO A 140 15.93 -9.16 -15.77
N SER A 141 15.59 -8.61 -16.94
CA SER A 141 15.77 -9.24 -18.24
C SER A 141 17.23 -9.28 -18.64
#